data_AF-A0A4Q2YRB0-F1
#
_entry.id   AF-A0A4Q2YRB0-F1
#
_cell.length_a   1.000
_cell.length_b   1.000
_cell.length_c   1.000
_cell.angle_alpha   90.00
_cell.angle_beta   90.00
_cell.angle_gamma   90.00
#
_symmetry.space_group_name_H-M   'P 1'
#
loop_
_entity.id
_entity.type
_entity.pdbx_description
1 polymer ?
#
loop_
_entity_poly.entity_id
_entity_poly.type
_entity_poly.pdbx_seq_one_letter_code
_entity_poly.pdbx_strand_id
1 'polypeptide(L)'
;MQSTFGPTPDDIAKIRQLGYEGWINEQLALPPTYHTPYIVEVKRDAAGNNIDPTYNYSDQDKFVFGNNATTPFARAAMGGEDQLRQRVAFALSEILVVSRRDANLEERPEGITHYYDTLLRHALGNYGDLLLDVAMHPAMGTYLSHAGNQKADPSIPRYPDENFARELMQLFTIGLWELNPDGSRKLDVHGEPIPTYDNGVITELARVFTGLYYDSPYGWGGGGWADEHFTKPMVMYA
;
A
#
# COMPACT_ATOMS: atom_id res chain seq x y z
N MET A 1 -26.30 1.38 2.60
CA MET A 1 -25.24 2.38 2.36
C MET A 1 -24.06 1.65 1.75
N GLN A 2 -23.60 2.04 0.56
CA GLN A 2 -22.47 1.35 -0.11
C GLN A 2 -21.11 1.94 0.28
N SER A 3 -21.11 3.15 0.85
CA SER A 3 -19.93 3.89 1.33
C SER A 3 -19.42 3.45 2.71
N THR A 4 -19.96 2.36 3.29
CA THR A 4 -19.49 1.74 4.55
C THR A 4 -19.36 0.22 4.38
N PHE A 5 -18.65 -0.47 5.27
CA PHE A 5 -18.55 -1.92 5.25
C PHE A 5 -19.80 -2.64 5.79
N GLY A 6 -20.60 -1.95 6.59
CA GLY A 6 -21.90 -2.42 7.04
C GLY A 6 -22.68 -1.27 7.66
N PRO A 7 -23.77 -0.77 7.05
CA PRO A 7 -24.56 0.30 7.66
C PRO A 7 -25.29 -0.21 8.90
N THR A 8 -25.18 0.54 9.99
CA THR A 8 -26.00 0.35 11.19
C THR A 8 -27.34 1.09 11.08
N PRO A 9 -28.36 0.75 11.90
CA PRO A 9 -29.58 1.53 11.99
C PRO A 9 -29.32 3.01 12.33
N ASP A 10 -28.31 3.28 13.17
CA ASP A 10 -27.92 4.63 13.55
C ASP A 10 -27.30 5.39 12.37
N ASP A 11 -26.50 4.75 11.53
CA ASP A 11 -25.97 5.36 10.30
C ASP A 11 -27.10 5.77 9.34
N ILE A 12 -28.13 4.93 9.22
CA ILE A 12 -29.30 5.22 8.37
C ILE A 12 -30.08 6.42 8.93
N ALA A 13 -30.29 6.47 10.25
CA ALA A 13 -30.93 7.60 10.90
C ALA A 13 -30.12 8.89 10.71
N LYS A 14 -28.80 8.82 10.85
CA LYS A 14 -27.87 9.94 10.66
C LYS A 14 -27.95 10.51 9.24
N ILE A 15 -27.91 9.67 8.21
CA ILE A 15 -28.07 10.12 6.82
C ILE A 15 -29.46 10.74 6.57
N ARG A 16 -30.53 10.18 7.15
CA ARG A 16 -31.88 10.77 7.01
C ARG A 16 -31.96 12.18 7.60
N GLN A 17 -31.16 12.47 8.63
CA GLN A 17 -31.11 13.78 9.27
C GLN A 17 -30.18 14.76 8.55
N LEU A 18 -28.96 14.32 8.19
CA LEU A 18 -27.91 15.17 7.62
C LEU A 18 -27.97 15.31 6.10
N GLY A 19 -28.63 14.36 5.41
CA GLY A 19 -28.46 14.15 3.98
C GLY A 19 -27.11 13.51 3.64
N TYR A 20 -26.91 13.15 2.37
CA TYR A 20 -25.67 12.51 1.91
C TYR A 20 -24.45 13.42 2.03
N GLU A 21 -24.58 14.69 1.64
CA GLU A 21 -23.49 15.67 1.70
C GLU A 21 -23.04 15.91 3.15
N GLY A 22 -23.99 16.10 4.07
CA GLY A 22 -23.68 16.27 5.49
C GLY A 22 -22.94 15.06 6.08
N TRP A 23 -23.38 13.85 5.75
CA TRP A 23 -22.70 12.62 6.19
C TRP A 23 -21.29 12.48 5.58
N ILE A 24 -21.11 12.79 4.29
CA ILE A 24 -19.78 12.77 3.65
C ILE A 24 -18.86 13.79 4.33
N ASN A 25 -19.32 15.02 4.56
CA ASN A 25 -18.52 16.06 5.22
C ASN A 25 -18.07 15.65 6.62
N GLU A 26 -18.94 15.00 7.41
CA GLU A 26 -18.54 14.43 8.69
C GLU A 26 -17.47 13.35 8.54
N GLN A 27 -17.65 12.41 7.60
CA GLN A 27 -16.69 11.33 7.36
C GLN A 27 -15.32 11.85 6.91
N LEU A 28 -15.29 12.91 6.09
CA LEU A 28 -14.05 13.57 5.67
C LEU A 28 -13.28 14.19 6.84
N ALA A 29 -13.99 14.63 7.89
CA ALA A 29 -13.42 15.28 9.07
C ALA A 29 -12.93 14.30 10.16
N LEU A 30 -13.34 13.03 10.10
CA LEU A 30 -12.91 12.04 11.08
C LEU A 30 -11.41 11.70 10.95
N PRO A 31 -10.70 11.55 12.08
CA PRO A 31 -9.34 11.06 12.06
C PRO A 31 -9.29 9.62 11.53
N PRO A 32 -8.19 9.22 10.86
CA PRO A 32 -8.04 7.85 10.38
C PRO A 32 -7.91 6.85 11.53
N THR A 33 -8.64 5.73 11.42
CA THR A 33 -8.39 4.55 12.25
C THR A 33 -7.25 3.74 11.63
N TYR A 34 -6.03 3.96 12.13
CA TYR A 34 -4.83 3.24 11.67
C TYR A 34 -4.77 1.80 12.22
N HIS A 35 -4.19 0.91 11.43
CA HIS A 35 -4.08 -0.53 11.66
C HIS A 35 -2.81 -0.90 12.42
N THR A 36 -1.68 -0.23 12.13
CA THR A 36 -0.38 -0.52 12.76
C THR A 36 -0.40 -0.42 14.29
N PRO A 37 -1.07 0.57 14.93
CA PRO A 37 -1.11 0.64 16.40
C PRO A 37 -1.63 -0.63 17.06
N TYR A 38 -2.60 -1.32 16.45
CA TYR A 38 -3.11 -2.58 16.97
C TYR A 38 -2.07 -3.72 16.85
N ILE A 39 -1.31 -3.79 15.75
CA ILE A 39 -0.24 -4.79 15.62
C ILE A 39 0.90 -4.53 16.62
N VAL A 40 1.24 -3.28 16.88
CA VAL A 40 2.23 -2.93 17.91
C VAL A 40 1.76 -3.38 19.30
N GLU A 41 0.47 -3.24 19.60
CA GLU A 41 -0.14 -3.79 20.82
C GLU A 41 -0.03 -5.31 20.87
N VAL A 42 -0.40 -6.02 19.80
CA VAL A 42 -0.25 -7.49 19.71
C VAL A 42 1.20 -7.92 19.95
N LYS A 43 2.18 -7.26 19.33
CA LYS A 43 3.62 -7.54 19.52
C LYS A 43 4.07 -7.27 20.96
N ARG A 44 3.60 -6.19 21.58
CA ARG A 44 3.90 -5.86 22.97
C ARG A 44 3.33 -6.90 23.95
N ASP A 45 2.08 -7.30 23.75
CA ASP A 45 1.40 -8.29 24.59
C ASP A 45 2.06 -9.67 24.47
N ALA A 46 2.40 -10.08 23.25
CA ALA A 46 3.15 -11.30 22.93
C ALA A 46 4.55 -11.35 23.58
N ALA A 47 5.21 -10.21 23.74
CA ALA A 47 6.47 -10.09 24.46
C ALA A 47 6.30 -10.07 26.00
N GLY A 48 5.08 -9.84 26.48
CA GLY A 48 4.74 -9.76 27.90
C GLY A 48 4.13 -11.04 28.47
N ASN A 49 3.45 -10.90 29.61
CA ASN A 49 2.77 -12.00 30.32
C ASN A 49 1.26 -12.05 30.08
N ASN A 50 0.69 -11.06 29.36
CA ASN A 50 -0.74 -10.92 29.12
C ASN A 50 -1.07 -11.22 27.66
N ILE A 51 -0.85 -12.46 27.23
CA ILE A 51 -1.07 -12.87 25.84
C ILE A 51 -2.55 -13.19 25.64
N ASP A 52 -3.19 -12.49 24.71
CA ASP A 52 -4.55 -12.84 24.27
C ASP A 52 -4.49 -14.16 23.46
N PRO A 53 -5.26 -15.19 23.83
CA PRO A 53 -5.24 -16.49 23.15
C PRO A 53 -5.74 -16.43 21.69
N THR A 54 -6.32 -15.31 21.25
CA THR A 54 -6.77 -15.12 19.87
C THR A 54 -5.67 -14.65 18.93
N TYR A 55 -4.51 -14.22 19.45
CA TYR A 55 -3.36 -13.84 18.63
C TYR A 55 -2.74 -15.06 17.95
N ASN A 56 -2.37 -14.92 16.68
CA ASN A 56 -1.61 -15.96 15.99
C ASN A 56 -0.12 -15.80 16.33
N TYR A 57 0.39 -16.61 17.25
CA TYR A 57 1.70 -16.38 17.85
C TYR A 57 2.38 -17.69 18.29
N SER A 58 3.72 -17.72 18.25
CA SER A 58 4.57 -18.81 18.76
C SER A 58 5.09 -18.48 20.15
N ASP A 59 4.70 -19.27 21.15
CA ASP A 59 5.17 -19.08 22.52
C ASP A 59 6.64 -19.46 22.73
N GLN A 60 7.13 -20.40 21.92
CA GLN A 60 8.52 -20.83 21.96
C GLN A 60 9.46 -19.72 21.50
N ASP A 61 9.12 -19.05 20.40
CA ASP A 61 10.01 -18.07 19.74
C ASP A 61 9.64 -16.62 20.06
N LYS A 62 8.59 -16.42 20.86
CA LYS A 62 8.00 -15.09 21.15
C LYS A 62 7.65 -14.34 19.85
N PHE A 63 7.15 -15.07 18.85
CA PHE A 63 6.99 -14.58 17.47
C PHE A 63 5.52 -14.34 17.09
N VAL A 64 5.20 -13.15 16.58
CA VAL A 64 3.86 -12.80 16.08
C VAL A 64 3.78 -13.08 14.58
N PHE A 65 2.92 -14.00 14.18
CA PHE A 65 2.78 -14.37 12.78
C PHE A 65 2.09 -13.29 11.96
N GLY A 66 2.40 -13.22 10.67
CA GLY A 66 1.84 -12.22 9.77
C GLY A 66 0.33 -12.26 9.64
N ASN A 67 -0.32 -13.40 9.96
CA ASN A 67 -1.78 -13.52 9.93
C ASN A 67 -2.50 -12.51 10.81
N ASN A 68 -1.84 -11.99 11.84
CA ASN A 68 -2.40 -10.91 12.64
C ASN A 68 -2.67 -9.64 11.82
N ALA A 69 -2.01 -9.42 10.67
CA ALA A 69 -2.26 -8.24 9.82
C ALA A 69 -3.71 -8.11 9.29
N THR A 70 -4.52 -9.18 9.33
CA THR A 70 -5.93 -9.13 8.89
C THR A 70 -6.88 -8.67 10.00
N THR A 71 -6.45 -8.74 11.26
CA THR A 71 -7.33 -8.45 12.40
C THR A 71 -7.61 -6.94 12.58
N PRO A 72 -6.67 -5.99 12.36
CA PRO A 72 -7.01 -4.57 12.37
C PRO A 72 -8.04 -4.19 11.30
N PHE A 73 -7.94 -4.78 10.09
CA PHE A 73 -8.91 -4.56 9.03
C PHE A 73 -10.32 -4.94 9.48
N ALA A 74 -10.50 -6.14 10.05
CA ALA A 74 -11.80 -6.57 10.54
C ALA A 74 -12.34 -5.65 11.64
N ARG A 75 -11.48 -5.20 12.56
CA ARG A 75 -11.85 -4.27 13.63
C ARG A 75 -12.32 -2.92 13.07
N ALA A 76 -11.57 -2.34 12.13
CA ALA A 76 -11.92 -1.06 11.51
C ALA A 76 -13.18 -1.18 10.63
N ALA A 77 -13.32 -2.27 9.86
CA ALA A 77 -14.49 -2.51 9.04
C ALA A 77 -15.78 -2.67 9.87
N MET A 78 -15.71 -3.33 11.03
CA MET A 78 -16.88 -3.56 11.89
C MET A 78 -17.19 -2.39 12.84
N GLY A 79 -16.17 -1.73 13.38
CA GLY A 79 -16.33 -0.77 14.48
C GLY A 79 -15.63 0.58 14.31
N GLY A 80 -14.93 0.80 13.20
CA GLY A 80 -14.30 2.10 12.91
C GLY A 80 -15.34 3.15 12.55
N GLU A 81 -15.15 4.39 13.02
CA GLU A 81 -16.08 5.50 12.75
C GLU A 81 -15.85 6.12 11.36
N ASP A 82 -14.62 6.05 10.84
CA ASP A 82 -14.16 6.61 9.55
C ASP A 82 -14.45 5.69 8.35
N GLN A 83 -15.65 5.13 8.29
CA GLN A 83 -16.06 4.11 7.31
C GLN A 83 -15.80 4.48 5.84
N LEU A 84 -16.01 5.74 5.45
CA LEU A 84 -15.73 6.19 4.08
C LEU A 84 -14.24 6.04 3.76
N ARG A 85 -13.36 6.43 4.70
CA ARG A 85 -11.91 6.33 4.54
C ARG A 85 -11.47 4.88 4.45
N GLN A 86 -12.00 4.02 5.31
CA GLN A 86 -11.72 2.58 5.28
C GLN A 86 -12.15 1.96 3.94
N ARG A 87 -13.31 2.35 3.41
CA ARG A 87 -13.80 1.89 2.10
C ARG A 87 -12.91 2.33 0.94
N VAL A 88 -12.46 3.58 0.95
CA VAL A 88 -11.58 4.08 -0.11
C VAL A 88 -10.19 3.44 -0.01
N ALA A 89 -9.62 3.31 1.19
CA ALA A 89 -8.36 2.60 1.38
C ALA A 89 -8.42 1.13 0.91
N PHE A 90 -9.54 0.45 1.13
CA PHE A 90 -9.76 -0.89 0.58
C PHE A 90 -9.83 -0.91 -0.95
N ALA A 91 -10.51 0.04 -1.58
CA ALA A 91 -10.48 0.14 -3.04
C ALA A 91 -9.06 0.42 -3.55
N LEU A 92 -8.30 1.27 -2.86
CA LEU A 92 -6.90 1.54 -3.17
C LEU A 92 -6.01 0.31 -2.98
N SER A 93 -6.27 -0.56 -2.01
CA SER A 93 -5.48 -1.78 -1.81
C SER A 93 -5.66 -2.81 -2.93
N GLU A 94 -6.76 -2.75 -3.67
CA GLU A 94 -6.99 -3.58 -4.87
C GLU A 94 -6.31 -3.02 -6.13
N ILE A 95 -5.85 -1.76 -6.09
CA ILE A 95 -5.12 -1.09 -7.18
C ILE A 95 -3.61 -1.12 -6.89
N LEU A 96 -3.23 -0.62 -5.72
CA LEU A 96 -1.85 -0.49 -5.25
C LEU A 96 -1.50 -1.71 -4.39
N VAL A 97 -1.46 -2.87 -5.03
CA VAL A 97 -1.41 -4.17 -4.34
C VAL A 97 -0.02 -4.46 -3.76
N VAL A 98 0.01 -4.94 -2.51
CA VAL A 98 1.09 -5.75 -1.95
C VAL A 98 0.51 -7.05 -1.40
N SER A 99 1.31 -8.11 -1.29
CA SER A 99 0.79 -9.41 -0.86
C SER A 99 1.63 -10.08 0.21
N ARG A 100 0.94 -10.57 1.24
CA ARG A 100 1.50 -11.49 2.25
C ARG A 100 1.82 -12.88 1.70
N ARG A 101 1.48 -13.18 0.44
CA ARG A 101 1.96 -14.39 -0.23
C ARG A 101 3.40 -14.25 -0.73
N ASP A 102 3.95 -13.03 -0.73
CA ASP A 102 5.37 -12.82 -0.94
C ASP A 102 6.14 -13.30 0.30
N ALA A 103 7.14 -14.17 0.10
CA ALA A 103 7.90 -14.77 1.19
C ALA A 103 8.66 -13.73 2.05
N ASN A 104 8.98 -12.56 1.50
CA ASN A 104 9.64 -11.48 2.23
C ASN A 104 8.66 -10.62 3.04
N LEU A 105 7.36 -10.76 2.79
CA LEU A 105 6.29 -10.00 3.45
C LEU A 105 5.34 -10.88 4.30
N GLU A 106 5.35 -12.20 4.12
CA GLU A 106 4.43 -13.13 4.77
C GLU A 106 4.36 -12.95 6.28
N GLU A 107 5.53 -12.80 6.89
CA GLU A 107 5.76 -12.69 8.33
C GLU A 107 6.15 -11.26 8.75
N ARG A 108 5.52 -10.27 8.11
CA ARG A 108 5.69 -8.83 8.36
C ARG A 108 4.37 -8.14 8.71
N PRO A 109 3.72 -8.48 9.84
CA PRO A 109 2.42 -7.92 10.17
C PRO A 109 2.44 -6.40 10.36
N GLU A 110 3.50 -5.84 10.95
CA GLU A 110 3.65 -4.39 11.12
C GLU A 110 3.91 -3.72 9.77
N GLY A 111 4.81 -4.29 8.94
CA GLY A 111 5.10 -3.75 7.62
C GLY A 111 3.89 -3.73 6.67
N ILE A 112 3.05 -4.77 6.71
CA ILE A 112 1.83 -4.85 5.89
C ILE A 112 0.78 -3.86 6.37
N THR A 113 0.57 -3.76 7.68
CA THR A 113 -0.40 -2.80 8.22
C THR A 113 0.07 -1.36 8.07
N HIS A 114 1.39 -1.11 8.11
CA HIS A 114 1.96 0.21 7.86
C HIS A 114 1.79 0.63 6.39
N TYR A 115 1.89 -0.33 5.46
CA TYR A 115 1.52 -0.08 4.06
C TYR A 115 0.04 0.27 3.93
N TYR A 116 -0.85 -0.46 4.60
CA TYR A 116 -2.28 -0.16 4.60
C TYR A 116 -2.58 1.22 5.22
N ASP A 117 -1.85 1.60 6.27
CA ASP A 117 -1.94 2.92 6.91
C ASP A 117 -1.52 4.06 5.97
N THR A 118 -0.60 3.79 5.03
CA THR A 118 -0.28 4.73 3.96
C THR A 118 -1.50 4.96 3.06
N LEU A 119 -2.24 3.89 2.71
CA LEU A 119 -3.48 4.02 1.94
C LEU A 119 -4.55 4.79 2.73
N LEU A 120 -4.71 4.52 4.03
CA LEU A 120 -5.66 5.23 4.89
C LEU A 120 -5.35 6.72 5.02
N ARG A 121 -4.07 7.06 5.19
CA ARG A 121 -3.59 8.45 5.28
C ARG A 121 -4.00 9.27 4.06
N HIS A 122 -3.84 8.68 2.87
CA HIS A 122 -4.08 9.35 1.60
C HIS A 122 -5.44 9.07 0.95
N ALA A 123 -6.27 8.22 1.57
CA ALA A 123 -7.54 7.77 1.00
C ALA A 123 -8.47 8.90 0.54
N LEU A 124 -8.38 10.08 1.16
CA LEU A 124 -9.21 11.25 0.84
C LEU A 124 -8.37 12.44 0.36
N GLY A 125 -7.15 12.19 -0.09
CA GLY A 125 -6.13 13.19 -0.44
C GLY A 125 -5.73 13.21 -1.91
N ASN A 126 -4.53 13.73 -2.18
CA ASN A 126 -3.96 13.80 -3.52
C ASN A 126 -3.35 12.46 -3.95
N TYR A 127 -3.70 11.99 -5.16
CA TYR A 127 -3.21 10.70 -5.65
C TYR A 127 -1.71 10.70 -5.96
N GLY A 128 -1.13 11.83 -6.36
CA GLY A 128 0.31 11.95 -6.58
C GLY A 128 1.11 11.79 -5.29
N ASP A 129 0.64 12.38 -4.19
CA ASP A 129 1.26 12.22 -2.86
C ASP A 129 1.18 10.75 -2.39
N LEU A 130 0.04 10.08 -2.64
CA LEU A 130 -0.10 8.64 -2.40
C LEU A 130 0.90 7.82 -3.20
N LEU A 131 1.02 8.07 -4.51
CA LEU A 131 1.93 7.33 -5.38
C LEU A 131 3.38 7.50 -4.95
N LEU A 132 3.77 8.70 -4.50
CA LEU A 132 5.11 8.94 -3.96
C LEU A 132 5.35 8.11 -2.69
N ASP A 133 4.45 8.18 -1.71
CA ASP A 133 4.60 7.41 -0.47
C ASP A 133 4.59 5.89 -0.75
N VAL A 134 3.80 5.42 -1.71
CA VAL A 134 3.77 4.02 -2.15
C VAL A 134 5.09 3.62 -2.81
N ALA A 135 5.64 4.44 -3.71
CA ALA A 135 6.92 4.19 -4.36
C ALA A 135 8.06 4.10 -3.32
N MET A 136 8.00 4.90 -2.27
CA MET A 136 8.99 4.92 -1.19
C MET A 136 8.74 3.84 -0.12
N HIS A 137 7.58 3.20 -0.09
CA HIS A 137 7.26 2.24 0.96
C HIS A 137 8.04 0.92 0.79
N PRO A 138 8.75 0.41 1.81
CA PRO A 138 9.55 -0.82 1.67
C PRO A 138 8.75 -2.07 1.28
N ALA A 139 7.48 -2.17 1.71
CA ALA A 139 6.61 -3.27 1.30
C ALA A 139 6.39 -3.30 -0.22
N MET A 140 6.13 -2.14 -0.83
CA MET A 140 5.99 -1.99 -2.29
C MET A 140 7.35 -2.17 -2.99
N GLY A 141 8.41 -1.59 -2.42
CA GLY A 141 9.82 -1.83 -2.79
C GLY A 141 10.16 -3.31 -2.94
N THR A 142 9.74 -4.10 -1.96
CA THR A 142 9.93 -5.55 -1.94
C THR A 142 9.07 -6.23 -2.99
N TYR A 143 7.78 -5.91 -3.02
CA TYR A 143 6.79 -6.60 -3.85
C TYR A 143 7.01 -6.41 -5.35
N LEU A 144 7.43 -5.21 -5.77
CA LEU A 144 7.72 -4.86 -7.16
C LEU A 144 9.22 -4.69 -7.45
N SER A 145 10.05 -5.30 -6.62
CA SER A 145 11.49 -5.48 -6.81
C SER A 145 12.33 -4.22 -7.06
N HIS A 146 11.83 -3.03 -6.70
CA HIS A 146 12.63 -1.80 -6.78
C HIS A 146 13.42 -1.47 -5.51
N ALA A 147 13.16 -2.15 -4.39
CA ALA A 147 14.06 -2.15 -3.25
C ALA A 147 15.37 -2.88 -3.61
N GLY A 148 16.46 -2.14 -3.71
CA GLY A 148 17.77 -2.67 -4.07
C GLY A 148 18.02 -2.68 -5.57
N ASN A 149 17.14 -2.03 -6.36
CA ASN A 149 17.33 -1.89 -7.79
C ASN A 149 18.60 -1.09 -8.09
N GLN A 150 19.40 -1.59 -9.02
CA GLN A 150 20.74 -1.07 -9.29
C GLN A 150 20.78 -0.36 -10.64
N LYS A 151 21.55 0.74 -10.67
CA LYS A 151 21.87 1.41 -11.93
C LYS A 151 22.56 0.47 -12.92
N ALA A 152 22.38 0.79 -14.20
CA ALA A 152 23.08 0.10 -15.27
C ALA A 152 24.60 0.10 -15.03
N ASP A 153 25.25 -0.99 -15.38
CA ASP A 153 26.72 -1.11 -15.30
C ASP A 153 27.22 -1.75 -16.58
N PRO A 154 27.80 -0.97 -17.51
CA PRO A 154 28.22 -1.49 -18.82
C PRO A 154 29.31 -2.56 -18.77
N SER A 155 29.99 -2.76 -17.62
CA SER A 155 31.01 -3.80 -17.48
C SER A 155 30.42 -5.20 -17.29
N ILE A 156 29.14 -5.28 -16.92
CA ILE A 156 28.39 -6.52 -16.74
C ILE A 156 27.00 -6.39 -17.41
N PRO A 157 26.27 -7.46 -17.73
CA PRO A 157 24.93 -7.33 -18.29
C PRO A 157 23.89 -6.94 -17.21
N ARG A 158 24.09 -5.81 -16.50
CA ARG A 158 23.17 -5.28 -15.48
C ARG A 158 22.42 -4.06 -16.02
N TYR A 159 21.10 -4.16 -15.95
CA TYR A 159 20.15 -3.10 -16.26
C TYR A 159 19.26 -2.85 -15.04
N PRO A 160 18.73 -1.62 -14.86
CA PRO A 160 17.70 -1.37 -13.85
C PRO A 160 16.51 -2.30 -14.04
N ASP A 161 15.98 -2.83 -12.93
CA ASP A 161 14.73 -3.55 -12.92
C ASP A 161 13.57 -2.60 -13.32
N GLU A 162 12.82 -3.00 -14.33
CA GLU A 162 11.73 -2.23 -14.92
C GLU A 162 10.37 -2.53 -14.27
N ASN A 163 10.27 -3.52 -13.39
CA ASN A 163 9.00 -4.03 -12.87
C ASN A 163 8.15 -2.91 -12.25
N PHE A 164 8.65 -2.19 -11.24
CA PHE A 164 7.91 -1.08 -10.63
C PHE A 164 7.57 0.05 -11.62
N ALA A 165 8.50 0.43 -12.49
CA ALA A 165 8.26 1.48 -13.49
C ALA A 165 7.14 1.09 -14.46
N ARG A 166 7.09 -0.19 -14.85
CA ARG A 166 6.05 -0.76 -15.70
C ARG A 166 4.70 -0.75 -15.00
N GLU A 167 4.62 -1.26 -13.77
CA GLU A 167 3.36 -1.30 -13.03
C GLU A 167 2.85 0.10 -12.68
N LEU A 168 3.75 1.05 -12.38
CA LEU A 168 3.40 2.44 -12.13
C LEU A 168 2.67 3.05 -13.33
N MET A 169 3.20 2.86 -14.55
CA MET A 169 2.59 3.39 -15.76
C MET A 169 1.34 2.58 -16.17
N GLN A 170 1.41 1.26 -16.08
CA GLN A 170 0.43 0.34 -16.64
C GLN A 170 -0.80 0.14 -15.76
N LEU A 171 -0.60 -0.09 -14.46
CA LEU A 171 -1.67 -0.49 -13.54
C LEU A 171 -2.06 0.62 -12.58
N PHE A 172 -1.10 1.46 -12.16
CA PHE A 172 -1.36 2.45 -11.11
C PHE A 172 -1.76 3.82 -11.66
N THR A 173 -1.44 4.13 -12.92
CA THR A 173 -1.68 5.48 -13.47
C THR A 173 -2.37 5.47 -14.84
N ILE A 174 -1.63 5.70 -15.91
CA ILE A 174 -2.16 6.12 -17.21
C ILE A 174 -2.75 4.96 -18.02
N GLY A 175 -2.32 3.72 -17.74
CA GLY A 175 -2.75 2.54 -18.47
C GLY A 175 -2.01 2.37 -19.80
N LEU A 176 -2.29 1.29 -20.52
CA LEU A 176 -1.61 0.94 -21.77
C LEU A 176 -2.00 1.82 -22.97
N TRP A 177 -3.24 2.34 -22.98
CA TRP A 177 -3.86 2.89 -24.18
C TRP A 177 -4.43 4.27 -23.90
N GLU A 178 -4.25 5.19 -24.86
CA GLU A 178 -4.93 6.47 -24.78
C GLU A 178 -6.44 6.27 -24.87
N LEU A 179 -7.17 7.00 -24.02
CA LEU A 179 -8.62 6.94 -23.94
C LEU A 179 -9.27 8.25 -24.40
N ASN A 180 -10.44 8.13 -25.02
CA ASN A 180 -11.39 9.22 -25.19
C ASN A 180 -12.01 9.60 -23.83
N PRO A 181 -12.66 10.77 -23.71
CA PRO A 181 -13.35 11.16 -22.47
C PRO A 181 -14.44 10.19 -22.01
N ASP A 182 -14.98 9.37 -22.91
CA ASP A 182 -15.97 8.33 -22.62
C ASP A 182 -15.38 6.98 -22.19
N GLY A 183 -14.04 6.88 -22.12
CA GLY A 183 -13.30 5.67 -21.75
C GLY A 183 -13.05 4.69 -22.89
N SER A 184 -13.53 4.95 -24.10
CA SER A 184 -13.17 4.14 -25.28
C SER A 184 -11.72 4.39 -25.70
N ARG A 185 -11.05 3.38 -26.28
CA ARG A 185 -9.67 3.53 -26.78
C ARG A 185 -9.63 4.48 -27.96
N LYS A 186 -8.65 5.38 -27.99
CA LYS A 186 -8.32 6.12 -29.20
C LYS A 186 -7.65 5.19 -30.20
N LEU A 187 -8.02 5.34 -31.47
CA LEU A 187 -7.48 4.54 -32.57
C LEU A 187 -6.67 5.43 -33.51
N ASP A 188 -5.61 4.87 -34.08
CA ASP A 188 -4.82 5.53 -35.12
C ASP A 188 -5.52 5.48 -36.50
N VAL A 189 -4.81 5.94 -37.54
CA VAL A 189 -5.29 5.92 -38.94
C VAL A 189 -5.55 4.50 -39.48
N HIS A 190 -4.99 3.47 -38.85
CA HIS A 190 -5.16 2.07 -39.21
C HIS A 190 -6.25 1.37 -38.40
N GLY A 191 -6.84 2.05 -37.41
CA GLY A 191 -7.85 1.49 -36.52
C GLY A 191 -7.28 0.75 -35.32
N GLU A 192 -5.98 0.88 -35.03
CA GLU A 192 -5.32 0.22 -33.90
C GLU A 192 -5.26 1.14 -32.67
N PRO A 193 -5.38 0.62 -31.44
CA PRO A 193 -5.24 1.41 -30.23
C PRO A 193 -3.90 2.14 -30.11
N ILE A 194 -3.95 3.42 -29.73
CA ILE A 194 -2.75 4.25 -29.54
C ILE A 194 -2.14 3.96 -28.16
N PRO A 195 -0.89 3.48 -28.07
CA PRO A 195 -0.23 3.25 -26.79
C PRO A 195 0.11 4.57 -26.08
N THR A 196 0.01 4.60 -24.76
CA THR A 196 0.33 5.78 -23.92
C THR A 196 1.83 6.04 -23.81
N TYR A 197 2.65 4.99 -23.94
CA TYR A 197 4.10 5.02 -23.88
C TYR A 197 4.70 3.84 -24.64
N ASP A 198 5.99 3.92 -24.94
CA ASP A 198 6.79 2.80 -25.45
C ASP A 198 7.70 2.22 -24.36
N ASN A 199 8.42 1.15 -24.67
CA ASN A 199 9.34 0.55 -23.69
C ASN A 199 10.51 1.48 -23.33
N GLY A 200 10.88 2.43 -24.19
CA GLY A 200 11.93 3.40 -23.89
C GLY A 200 11.58 4.25 -22.67
N VAL A 201 10.32 4.66 -22.53
CA VAL A 201 9.82 5.37 -21.35
C VAL A 201 9.98 4.51 -20.08
N ILE A 202 9.63 3.22 -20.15
CA ILE A 202 9.77 2.31 -19.01
C ILE A 202 11.24 2.15 -18.60
N THR A 203 12.13 1.95 -19.59
CA THR A 203 13.57 1.81 -19.34
C THR A 203 14.17 3.07 -18.70
N GLU A 204 13.77 4.26 -19.13
CA GLU A 204 14.26 5.51 -18.54
C GLU A 204 13.65 5.78 -17.17
N LEU A 205 12.36 5.50 -16.97
CA LEU A 205 11.70 5.64 -15.67
C LEU A 205 12.28 4.68 -14.62
N ALA A 206 12.64 3.45 -15.01
CA ALA A 206 13.27 2.47 -14.13
C ALA A 206 14.55 3.01 -13.47
N ARG A 207 15.29 3.90 -14.14
CA ARG A 207 16.51 4.52 -13.60
C ARG A 207 16.24 5.38 -12.39
N VAL A 208 15.07 6.03 -12.32
CA VAL A 208 14.66 6.88 -11.20
C VAL A 208 14.57 6.08 -9.91
N PHE A 209 14.19 4.80 -10.00
CA PHE A 209 14.00 3.93 -8.84
C PHE A 209 15.23 3.09 -8.48
N THR A 210 16.39 3.39 -9.08
CA THR A 210 17.65 2.76 -8.69
C THR A 210 18.24 3.39 -7.43
N GLY A 211 18.88 2.60 -6.58
CA GLY A 211 19.50 3.10 -5.34
C GLY A 211 18.54 3.23 -4.15
N LEU A 212 17.25 2.96 -4.31
CA LEU A 212 16.31 2.88 -3.20
C LEU A 212 16.52 1.61 -2.39
N TYR A 213 16.63 1.74 -1.06
CA TYR A 213 16.69 0.59 -0.16
C TYR A 213 16.17 0.95 1.25
N TYR A 214 16.04 -0.05 2.12
CA TYR A 214 15.54 0.13 3.49
C TYR A 214 16.34 1.20 4.27
N ASP A 215 15.65 2.07 5.02
CA ASP A 215 16.28 2.94 6.03
C ASP A 215 16.66 2.09 7.25
N SER A 216 17.87 1.54 7.21
CA SER A 216 18.40 0.67 8.25
C SER A 216 19.81 1.10 8.64
N PRO A 217 20.24 0.84 9.88
CA PRO A 217 21.60 1.14 10.33
C PRO A 217 22.68 0.30 9.63
N TYR A 218 22.28 -0.70 8.83
CA TYR A 218 23.17 -1.63 8.14
C TYR A 218 23.51 -1.19 6.70
N GLY A 219 22.85 -0.15 6.19
CA GLY A 219 23.14 0.45 4.90
C GLY A 219 22.68 -0.37 3.69
N TRP A 220 23.25 -0.08 2.51
CA TRP A 220 22.91 -0.78 1.27
C TRP A 220 23.15 -2.30 1.36
N GLY A 221 22.14 -3.09 1.03
CA GLY A 221 22.16 -4.55 1.19
C GLY A 221 21.91 -5.05 2.63
N GLY A 222 21.79 -4.14 3.60
CA GLY A 222 21.35 -4.42 4.95
C GLY A 222 19.92 -3.91 5.21
N GLY A 223 18.95 -4.81 5.40
CA GLY A 223 17.56 -4.47 5.72
C GLY A 223 16.59 -5.59 5.35
N GLY A 224 15.29 -5.35 5.51
CA GLY A 224 14.23 -6.25 5.03
C GLY A 224 13.96 -7.53 5.84
N TRP A 225 14.82 -7.90 6.80
CA TRP A 225 14.59 -9.07 7.66
C TRP A 225 13.76 -8.79 8.92
N ALA A 226 13.69 -7.54 9.36
CA ALA A 226 12.96 -7.11 10.55
C ALA A 226 11.72 -6.32 10.13
N ASP A 227 10.64 -6.45 10.90
CA ASP A 227 9.35 -5.81 10.62
C ASP A 227 9.47 -4.27 10.68
N GLU A 228 10.32 -3.79 11.59
CA GLU A 228 10.61 -2.37 11.80
C GLU A 228 11.33 -1.73 10.60
N HIS A 229 11.94 -2.51 9.71
CA HIS A 229 12.51 -1.98 8.48
C HIS A 229 11.44 -1.55 7.47
N PHE A 230 10.18 -1.95 7.65
CA PHE A 230 9.07 -1.61 6.77
C PHE A 230 8.26 -0.39 7.24
N THR A 231 8.60 0.19 8.39
CA THR A 231 7.83 1.28 9.02
C THR A 231 8.40 2.67 8.73
N LYS A 232 9.41 2.74 7.87
CA LYS A 232 9.99 4.00 7.38
C LYS A 232 10.07 3.98 5.86
N PRO A 233 9.98 5.14 5.20
CA PRO A 233 10.28 5.24 3.78
C PRO A 233 11.68 4.70 3.48
N MET A 234 11.83 4.02 2.34
CA MET A 234 13.14 3.72 1.77
C MET A 234 13.93 5.01 1.56
N VAL A 235 15.25 4.89 1.52
CA VAL A 235 16.18 5.99 1.28
C VAL A 235 17.08 5.68 0.09
N MET A 236 17.57 6.74 -0.54
CA MET A 236 18.52 6.63 -1.64
C MET A 236 19.93 6.40 -1.09
N TYR A 237 20.55 5.31 -1.51
CA TYR A 237 21.97 5.04 -1.31
C TYR A 237 22.75 5.45 -2.56
N ALA A 238 23.88 6.14 -2.36
CA ALA A 238 24.75 6.64 -3.41
C ALA A 238 25.62 5.56 -4.07
#